data_AF-A0A1I8D4K5-F1
#
_entry.id   AF-A0A1I8D4K5-F1
#
_cell.length_a   1.000
_cell.length_b   1.000
_cell.length_c   1.000
_cell.angle_alpha   90.00
_cell.angle_beta   90.00
_cell.angle_gamma   90.00
#
_symmetry.space_group_name_H-M   'P 1'
#
loop_
_entity.id
_entity.type
_entity.pdbx_description
1 polymer ?
#
loop_
_entity_poly.entity_id
_entity_poly.type
_entity_poly.pdbx_seq_one_letter_code
_entity_poly.pdbx_strand_id
1 'polypeptide(L)'
;MQKVCVIQNEFSDCIGSNSNCIHNATLQQIFNVEASDSSLYSVDYYVSMYECQTAYNITINEFDCLTTVGIKGYDQMKKCETELQADNGNDSDVCSVKNSVNKCVMDVFDKYCGKDAAAYVCNVNNAGINENLPQCASKLMTCPELNSF
;
A
#
# COMPACT_ATOMS: atom_id res chain seq x y z
N MET A 1 14.30 -6.73 3.65
CA MET A 1 13.94 -5.57 2.82
C MET A 1 15.05 -5.01 1.96
N GLN A 2 16.26 -4.76 2.46
CA GLN A 2 17.30 -4.09 1.66
C GLN A 2 17.57 -4.72 0.29
N LYS A 3 17.68 -6.06 0.19
CA LYS A 3 17.85 -6.76 -1.09
C LYS A 3 16.64 -6.62 -2.03
N VAL A 4 15.43 -6.59 -1.48
CA VAL A 4 14.19 -6.38 -2.26
C VAL A 4 14.24 -4.99 -2.91
N CYS A 5 14.64 -3.98 -2.14
CA CYS A 5 14.76 -2.62 -2.67
C CYS A 5 15.87 -2.45 -3.71
N VAL A 6 16.99 -3.17 -3.57
CA VAL A 6 18.01 -3.20 -4.64
C VAL A 6 17.42 -3.75 -5.94
N ILE A 7 16.76 -4.92 -5.87
CA ILE A 7 16.15 -5.55 -7.05
C ILE A 7 15.06 -4.66 -7.67
N GLN A 8 14.21 -4.07 -6.83
CA GLN A 8 13.13 -3.20 -7.29
C GLN A 8 13.67 -1.95 -7.99
N ASN A 9 14.69 -1.31 -7.42
CA ASN A 9 15.32 -0.13 -8.03
C ASN A 9 16.04 -0.50 -9.32
N GLU A 10 16.80 -1.61 -9.35
CA GLU A 10 17.44 -2.10 -10.58
C GLU A 10 16.41 -2.41 -11.69
N PHE A 11 15.28 -3.03 -11.33
CA PHE A 11 14.20 -3.32 -12.26
C PHE A 11 13.56 -2.02 -12.78
N SER A 12 13.26 -1.07 -11.89
CA SER A 12 12.68 0.22 -12.26
C SER A 12 13.59 1.02 -13.18
N ASP A 13 14.89 1.05 -12.90
CA ASP A 13 15.90 1.69 -13.74
C ASP A 13 16.01 1.01 -15.11
N CYS A 14 15.91 -0.33 -15.15
CA CYS A 14 15.96 -1.10 -16.38
C CYS A 14 14.77 -0.82 -17.31
N ILE A 15 13.55 -0.75 -16.76
CA ILE A 15 12.35 -0.46 -17.57
C ILE A 15 12.20 1.03 -17.87
N GLY A 16 12.77 1.90 -17.01
CA GLY A 16 12.88 3.34 -17.19
C GLY A 16 11.54 4.01 -17.49
N SER A 17 11.45 4.67 -18.63
CA SER A 17 10.24 5.37 -19.07
C SER A 17 9.04 4.45 -19.30
N ASN A 18 9.25 3.14 -19.44
CA ASN A 18 8.18 2.15 -19.59
C ASN A 18 7.56 1.73 -18.25
N SER A 19 8.01 2.28 -17.12
CA SER A 19 7.39 2.03 -15.81
C SER A 19 5.90 2.39 -15.78
N ASN A 20 5.47 3.37 -16.56
CA ASN A 20 4.06 3.72 -16.76
C ASN A 20 3.24 2.61 -17.46
N CYS A 21 3.87 1.64 -18.12
CA CYS A 21 3.21 0.47 -18.70
C CYS A 21 2.95 -0.63 -17.67
N ILE A 22 3.49 -0.50 -16.45
CA ILE A 22 3.16 -1.40 -15.34
C ILE A 22 1.82 -0.95 -14.78
N HIS A 23 0.73 -1.25 -15.50
CA HIS A 23 -0.63 -1.07 -15.02
C HIS A 23 -1.52 -2.18 -15.58
N ASN A 24 -2.62 -2.45 -14.88
CA ASN A 24 -3.47 -3.62 -15.09
C ASN A 24 -3.80 -3.87 -16.58
N ALA A 25 -4.33 -2.86 -17.28
CA ALA A 25 -4.73 -2.99 -18.68
C ALA A 25 -3.58 -3.34 -19.63
N THR A 26 -2.41 -2.72 -19.48
CA THR A 26 -1.25 -3.01 -20.32
C THR A 26 -0.64 -4.38 -20.03
N LEU A 27 -0.58 -4.79 -18.76
CA LEU A 27 -0.05 -6.10 -18.39
C LEU A 27 -0.92 -7.24 -18.95
N GLN A 28 -2.25 -7.12 -18.88
CA GLN A 28 -3.15 -8.07 -19.52
C GLN A 28 -2.90 -8.16 -21.03
N GLN A 29 -2.77 -7.02 -21.69
CA GLN A 29 -2.59 -6.96 -23.15
C GLN A 29 -1.26 -7.56 -23.61
N ILE A 30 -0.17 -7.33 -22.88
CA ILE A 30 1.17 -7.78 -23.27
C ILE A 30 1.40 -9.25 -22.90
N PHE A 31 1.00 -9.64 -21.68
CA PHE A 31 1.37 -10.95 -21.12
C PHE A 31 0.23 -11.96 -21.13
N ASN A 32 -0.99 -11.56 -21.51
CA ASN A 32 -2.18 -12.41 -21.52
C ASN A 32 -2.43 -13.10 -20.15
N VAL A 33 -2.27 -12.32 -19.09
CA VAL A 33 -2.49 -12.74 -17.69
C VAL A 33 -3.88 -12.34 -17.21
N GLU A 34 -4.35 -12.99 -16.14
CA GLU A 34 -5.65 -12.65 -15.55
C GLU A 34 -5.67 -11.22 -14.99
N ALA A 35 -6.86 -10.61 -14.99
CA ALA A 35 -7.06 -9.25 -14.51
C ALA A 35 -6.76 -9.07 -13.02
N SER A 36 -6.98 -10.10 -12.22
CA SER A 36 -6.62 -10.13 -10.80
C SER A 36 -5.10 -10.12 -10.61
N ASP A 37 -4.38 -10.97 -11.35
CA ASP A 37 -2.93 -11.10 -11.22
C ASP A 37 -2.21 -9.83 -11.68
N SER A 38 -2.64 -9.26 -12.80
CA SER A 38 -2.12 -8.00 -13.33
C SER A 38 -2.45 -6.80 -12.45
N SER A 39 -3.63 -6.76 -11.83
CA SER A 39 -3.98 -5.75 -10.82
C SER A 39 -3.07 -5.86 -9.59
N LEU A 40 -2.90 -7.06 -9.02
CA LEU A 40 -2.06 -7.28 -7.85
C LEU A 40 -0.60 -6.94 -8.14
N TYR A 41 -0.07 -7.36 -9.29
CA TYR A 41 1.30 -7.02 -9.67
C TYR A 41 1.51 -5.51 -9.86
N SER A 42 0.54 -4.80 -10.45
CA SER A 42 0.65 -3.34 -10.59
C SER A 42 0.73 -2.65 -9.24
N VAL A 43 -0.17 -3.02 -8.33
CA VAL A 43 -0.20 -2.49 -6.96
C VAL A 43 1.12 -2.79 -6.25
N ASP A 44 1.59 -4.04 -6.33
CA ASP A 44 2.85 -4.46 -5.71
C ASP A 44 4.06 -3.68 -6.26
N TYR A 45 4.10 -3.42 -7.57
CA TYR A 45 5.16 -2.62 -8.19
C TYR A 45 5.19 -1.19 -7.64
N TYR A 46 4.07 -0.47 -7.62
CA TYR A 46 4.06 0.92 -7.14
C TYR A 46 4.20 1.04 -5.62
N VAL A 47 3.66 0.09 -4.86
CA VAL A 47 3.90 0.01 -3.42
C VAL A 47 5.38 -0.23 -3.15
N SER A 48 6.00 -1.20 -3.82
CA SER A 48 7.43 -1.48 -3.68
C SER A 48 8.29 -0.27 -4.08
N MET A 49 7.92 0.45 -5.13
CA MET A 49 8.58 1.72 -5.50
C MET A 49 8.49 2.75 -4.38
N TYR A 50 7.32 2.95 -3.80
CA TYR A 50 7.14 3.87 -2.68
C TYR A 50 7.97 3.43 -1.47
N GLU A 51 7.91 2.16 -1.09
CA GLU A 51 8.63 1.59 0.04
C GLU A 51 10.15 1.69 -0.12
N CYS A 52 10.67 1.52 -1.32
CA CYS A 52 12.09 1.44 -1.60
C CYS A 52 12.74 2.75 -2.05
N GLN A 53 11.95 3.78 -2.37
CA GLN A 53 12.44 5.10 -2.73
C GLN A 53 12.02 6.15 -1.70
N THR A 54 10.72 6.41 -1.59
CA THR A 54 10.18 7.47 -0.73
C THR A 54 10.27 7.11 0.76
N ALA A 55 9.92 5.87 1.11
CA ALA A 55 9.84 5.42 2.49
C ALA A 55 11.03 4.55 2.93
N TYR A 56 12.10 4.50 2.13
CA TYR A 56 13.21 3.56 2.30
C TYR A 56 13.74 3.49 3.74
N ASN A 57 14.01 4.64 4.35
CA ASN A 57 14.56 4.68 5.71
C ASN A 57 13.63 3.99 6.72
N ILE A 58 12.32 4.24 6.66
CA ILE A 58 11.36 3.61 7.57
C ILE A 58 11.20 2.13 7.23
N THR A 59 11.09 1.78 5.94
CA THR A 59 10.99 0.38 5.48
C THR A 59 12.15 -0.48 6.00
N ILE A 60 13.37 0.05 6.07
CA ILE A 60 14.54 -0.69 6.57
C ILE A 60 14.63 -0.66 8.10
N ASN A 61 14.46 0.51 8.72
CA ASN A 61 14.70 0.69 10.15
C ASN A 61 13.59 0.11 11.02
N GLU A 62 12.34 0.17 10.55
CA GLU A 62 11.15 -0.28 11.30
C GLU A 62 10.67 -1.67 10.85
N PHE A 63 11.38 -2.35 9.93
CA PHE A 63 10.95 -3.61 9.33
C PHE A 63 10.52 -4.66 10.37
N ASP A 64 11.32 -4.83 11.43
CA ASP A 64 11.03 -5.80 12.48
C ASP A 64 9.73 -5.44 13.22
N CYS A 65 9.47 -4.15 13.44
CA CYS A 65 8.20 -3.76 14.05
C CYS A 65 7.04 -4.01 13.10
N LEU A 66 7.13 -3.50 11.87
CA LEU A 66 6.10 -3.60 10.83
C LEU A 66 5.66 -5.05 10.60
N THR A 67 6.61 -5.98 10.51
CA THR A 67 6.33 -7.41 10.31
C THR A 67 5.70 -8.08 11.53
N THR A 68 5.96 -7.60 12.74
CA THR A 68 5.36 -8.17 13.96
C THR A 68 3.94 -7.71 14.22
N VAL A 69 3.47 -6.61 13.60
CA VAL A 69 2.09 -6.13 13.74
C VAL A 69 1.09 -7.17 13.23
N GLY A 70 1.43 -7.92 12.17
CA GLY A 70 0.57 -9.01 11.68
C GLY A 70 0.29 -10.09 12.73
N ILE A 71 1.16 -10.25 13.73
CA ILE A 71 0.99 -11.19 14.83
C ILE A 71 0.37 -10.49 16.04
N LYS A 72 0.95 -9.35 16.48
CA LYS A 72 0.54 -8.64 17.71
C LYS A 72 -0.78 -7.89 17.58
N GLY A 73 -1.09 -7.44 16.36
CA GLY A 73 -2.27 -6.68 16.00
C GLY A 73 -3.29 -7.49 15.20
N TYR A 74 -3.12 -8.82 15.08
CA TYR A 74 -3.96 -9.69 14.24
C TYR A 74 -5.46 -9.46 14.46
N ASP A 75 -5.91 -9.47 15.71
CA ASP A 75 -7.32 -9.30 16.05
C ASP A 75 -7.86 -7.91 15.68
N GLN A 76 -7.03 -6.87 15.78
CA GLN A 76 -7.42 -5.52 15.38
C GLN A 76 -7.43 -5.37 13.86
N MET A 77 -6.46 -5.94 13.16
CA MET A 77 -6.44 -5.96 11.69
C MET A 77 -7.68 -6.68 11.15
N LYS A 78 -8.05 -7.82 11.75
CA LYS A 78 -9.27 -8.55 11.40
C LYS A 78 -10.55 -7.75 11.65
N LYS A 79 -10.56 -6.86 12.65
CA LYS A 79 -11.68 -5.93 12.85
C LYS A 79 -11.75 -4.89 11.72
N CYS A 80 -10.61 -4.32 11.32
CA CYS A 80 -10.56 -3.42 10.16
C CYS A 80 -11.08 -4.10 8.88
N GLU A 81 -10.76 -5.39 8.67
CA GLU A 81 -11.29 -6.18 7.55
C GLU A 81 -12.80 -6.45 7.66
N THR A 82 -13.30 -6.66 8.89
CA THR A 82 -14.74 -6.88 9.11
C THR A 82 -15.54 -5.60 8.84
N GLU A 83 -14.99 -4.43 9.17
CA GLU A 83 -15.56 -3.12 8.81
C GLU A 83 -15.67 -2.96 7.28
N LEU A 84 -14.68 -3.40 6.51
CA LEU A 84 -14.73 -3.44 5.03
C LEU A 84 -15.91 -4.29 4.52
N GLN A 85 -16.17 -5.44 5.15
CA GLN A 85 -17.23 -6.35 4.73
C GLN A 85 -18.63 -5.84 5.10
N ALA A 86 -18.76 -5.16 6.23
CA ALA A 86 -20.02 -4.55 6.66
C ALA A 86 -20.43 -3.36 5.77
N ASP A 87 -19.47 -2.51 5.39
CA ASP A 87 -19.74 -1.31 4.59
C ASP A 87 -20.07 -1.62 3.11
N ASN A 88 -19.48 -2.68 2.54
CA ASN A 88 -19.81 -3.15 1.19
C ASN A 88 -21.28 -3.60 1.04
N GLY A 89 -21.99 -3.89 2.14
CA GLY A 89 -23.41 -4.25 2.13
C GLY A 89 -24.40 -3.08 2.02
N ASN A 90 -23.93 -1.84 2.16
CA ASN A 90 -24.79 -0.66 2.39
C ASN A 90 -24.69 0.44 1.30
N ASP A 91 -24.35 0.10 0.04
CA ASP A 91 -24.25 1.09 -1.06
C ASP A 91 -23.21 2.21 -0.76
N SER A 92 -22.22 1.92 0.08
CA SER A 92 -21.22 2.90 0.55
C SER A 92 -20.22 3.27 -0.55
N ASP A 93 -19.85 4.56 -0.63
CA ASP A 93 -18.81 5.04 -1.57
C ASP A 93 -17.50 4.29 -1.32
N VAL A 94 -17.03 3.54 -2.32
CA VAL A 94 -15.83 2.68 -2.23
C VAL A 94 -14.61 3.45 -1.71
N CYS A 95 -14.46 4.72 -2.08
CA CYS A 95 -13.33 5.54 -1.61
C CYS A 95 -13.43 5.85 -0.12
N SER A 96 -14.64 6.09 0.39
CA SER A 96 -14.89 6.29 1.82
C SER A 96 -14.57 5.03 2.62
N VAL A 97 -14.99 3.87 2.14
CA VAL A 97 -14.70 2.57 2.79
C VAL A 97 -13.19 2.33 2.85
N LYS A 98 -12.47 2.59 1.75
CA LYS A 98 -11.00 2.47 1.72
C LYS A 98 -10.31 3.41 2.70
N ASN A 99 -10.79 4.65 2.83
CA ASN A 99 -10.26 5.59 3.83
C ASN A 99 -10.52 5.13 5.26
N SER A 100 -11.72 4.63 5.57
CA SER A 100 -12.05 4.09 6.90
C SER A 100 -11.14 2.94 7.27
N VAL A 101 -10.93 1.99 6.36
CA VAL A 101 -10.01 0.86 6.59
C VAL A 101 -8.56 1.33 6.71
N ASN A 102 -8.12 2.26 5.86
CA ASN A 102 -6.77 2.80 5.95
C ASN A 102 -6.54 3.48 7.32
N LYS A 103 -7.52 4.25 7.80
CA LYS A 103 -7.49 4.85 9.13
C LYS A 103 -7.42 3.80 10.25
N CYS A 104 -8.23 2.75 10.16
CA CYS A 104 -8.21 1.66 11.13
C CYS A 104 -6.84 0.97 11.18
N VAL A 105 -6.26 0.63 10.02
CA VAL A 105 -4.94 0.02 9.92
C VAL A 105 -3.86 0.96 10.47
N MET A 106 -3.90 2.25 10.13
CA MET A 106 -2.99 3.26 10.67
C MET A 106 -2.99 3.28 12.21
N ASP A 107 -4.18 3.20 12.83
CA ASP A 107 -4.31 3.21 14.29
C ASP A 107 -3.76 1.93 14.94
N VAL A 108 -3.84 0.79 14.24
CA VAL A 108 -3.19 -0.45 14.68
C VAL A 108 -1.66 -0.27 14.66
N PHE A 109 -1.10 0.23 13.57
CA PHE A 109 0.35 0.43 13.47
C PHE A 109 0.85 1.49 14.47
N ASP A 110 0.11 2.57 14.72
CA ASP A 110 0.46 3.55 15.76
C ASP A 110 0.55 2.89 17.14
N LYS A 111 -0.46 2.08 17.48
CA LYS A 111 -0.52 1.40 18.78
C LYS A 111 0.67 0.47 19.02
N TYR A 112 1.14 -0.25 18.00
CA TYR A 112 2.16 -1.29 18.16
C TYR A 112 3.57 -0.85 17.79
N CYS A 113 3.71 0.12 16.89
CA CYS A 113 4.97 0.54 16.30
C CYS A 113 5.17 2.06 16.29
N GLY A 114 4.22 2.84 16.81
CA GLY A 114 4.32 4.28 16.93
C GLY A 114 4.02 5.04 15.63
N LYS A 115 4.14 6.36 15.72
CA LYS A 115 3.63 7.30 14.71
C LYS A 115 4.29 7.18 13.34
N ASP A 116 5.59 6.87 13.29
CA ASP A 116 6.29 6.74 12.02
C ASP A 116 5.81 5.50 11.24
N ALA A 117 5.56 4.38 11.93
CA ALA A 117 4.95 3.20 11.34
C ALA A 117 3.49 3.45 10.90
N ALA A 118 2.74 4.25 11.66
CA ALA A 118 1.40 4.67 11.30
C ALA A 118 1.40 5.54 10.03
N ALA A 119 2.27 6.54 9.97
CA ALA A 119 2.44 7.40 8.80
C ALA A 119 2.86 6.57 7.58
N TYR A 120 3.81 5.65 7.76
CA TYR A 120 4.27 4.72 6.73
C TYR A 120 3.12 3.90 6.15
N VAL A 121 2.37 3.16 6.97
CA VAL A 121 1.33 2.26 6.46
C VAL A 121 0.19 3.03 5.79
N CYS A 122 -0.14 4.22 6.31
CA CYS A 122 -1.15 5.08 5.71
C CYS A 122 -0.75 5.48 4.28
N ASN A 123 0.49 5.94 4.10
CA ASN A 123 0.98 6.38 2.79
C ASN A 123 1.17 5.21 1.81
N VAL A 124 1.66 4.06 2.28
CA VAL A 124 1.74 2.83 1.47
C VAL A 124 0.36 2.40 0.98
N ASN A 125 -0.64 2.37 1.87
CA ASN A 125 -2.01 2.05 1.49
C ASN A 125 -2.58 3.07 0.50
N ASN A 126 -2.32 4.37 0.69
CA ASN A 126 -2.74 5.40 -0.26
C ASN A 126 -2.10 5.19 -1.65
N ALA A 127 -0.83 4.81 -1.72
CA ALA A 127 -0.17 4.48 -2.99
C ALA A 127 -0.86 3.29 -3.69
N GLY A 128 -1.14 2.21 -2.95
CA GLY A 128 -1.85 1.05 -3.49
C GLY A 128 -3.30 1.33 -3.88
N ILE A 129 -4.04 2.13 -3.10
CA ILE A 129 -5.42 2.53 -3.44
C ILE A 129 -5.41 3.43 -4.67
N ASN A 130 -4.48 4.37 -4.78
CA ASN A 130 -4.37 5.26 -5.94
C ASN A 130 -4.15 4.47 -7.24
N GLU A 131 -3.33 3.42 -7.19
CA GLU A 131 -3.10 2.55 -8.34
C GLU A 131 -4.31 1.67 -8.67
N ASN A 132 -4.90 1.02 -7.66
CA ASN A 132 -5.99 0.08 -7.89
C ASN A 132 -7.35 0.76 -8.16
N LEU A 133 -7.54 1.95 -7.60
CA LEU A 133 -8.77 2.74 -7.67
C LEU A 133 -8.43 4.22 -7.99
N PRO A 134 -7.96 4.55 -9.20
CA PRO A 134 -7.56 5.92 -9.56
C PRO A 134 -8.68 6.95 -9.38
N GLN A 135 -9.95 6.52 -9.46
CA GLN A 135 -11.12 7.37 -9.17
C GLN A 135 -11.16 7.88 -7.71
N CYS A 136 -10.41 7.26 -6.80
CA CYS A 136 -10.31 7.67 -5.41
C CYS A 136 -9.17 8.64 -5.13
N ALA A 137 -8.27 8.92 -6.09
CA ALA A 137 -7.06 9.71 -5.90
C ALA A 137 -7.30 11.06 -5.19
N SER A 138 -8.33 11.80 -5.60
CA SER A 138 -8.68 13.11 -5.02
C SER A 138 -9.50 13.03 -3.72
N LYS A 139 -9.90 11.82 -3.33
CA LYS A 139 -10.70 11.54 -2.13
C LYS A 139 -9.90 10.83 -1.04
N LEU A 140 -8.63 10.48 -1.28
CA LEU A 140 -7.81 9.79 -0.31
C LEU A 140 -7.66 10.63 0.96
N MET A 141 -7.69 9.97 2.11
CA MET A 141 -7.39 10.63 3.37
C MET A 141 -5.96 11.18 3.36
N THR A 142 -5.77 12.31 4.02
CA THR A 142 -4.43 12.86 4.25
C THR A 142 -3.70 12.01 5.28
N CYS A 143 -2.56 11.46 4.88
CA CYS A 143 -1.63 10.77 5.77
C CYS A 143 -0.60 11.75 6.35
N PRO A 144 -0.09 11.50 7.56
CA PRO A 144 1.05 12.26 8.08
C PRO A 144 2.27 12.13 7.16
N GLU A 145 3.10 13.18 7.12
CA GLU A 145 4.39 13.13 6.43
C GLU A 145 5.34 12.15 7.11
N LEU A 146 6.19 11.51 6.32
CA LEU A 146 7.25 10.65 6.85
C LEU A 146 8.35 11.55 7.43
N ASN A 147 8.66 11.40 8.72
CA ASN A 147 9.78 12.11 9.32
C ASN A 147 11.08 11.55 8.72
N SER A 148 11.80 12.38 7.97
CA SER A 148 13.14 12.08 7.47
C SER A 148 14.13 12.30 8.62
N PHE A 149 14.61 11.21 9.21
CA PHE A 149 15.83 11.23 10.03
C PHE A 149 17.06 11.13 9.13
#